data_AF-A0A381UX49-F1
#
_entry.id   AF-A0A381UX49-F1
#
_cell.length_a   1.000
_cell.length_b   1.000
_cell.length_c   1.000
_cell.angle_alpha   90.00
_cell.angle_beta   90.00
_cell.angle_gamma   90.00
#
_symmetry.space_group_name_H-M   'P 1'
#
loop_
_entity.id
_entity.type
_entity.pdbx_description
1 polymer ?
#
loop_
_entity_poly.entity_id
_entity_poly.type
_entity_poly.pdbx_seq_one_letter_code
_entity_poly.pdbx_strand_id
1 'polypeptide(L)'
;MNSAVIISIVALSILLGINFIEYDVSYVNSSVDGSVHLVRNLPDREKAANLIAEIKKRFKKLVKFLLNKFKNDKINFKKVNRLKKKFNPDNIQESSPHSKYTSFSVNKGEELHFCIRPKDEKMAQKIQFHKINTLMFVGIHELAHVMSVSYGHNKEFHKNFVFLLKQSIELGIYKKQNYRKHKEKFCGIEINNTPLSDKFFKQK
;
A
#
# COMPACT_ATOMS: atom_id res chain seq x y z
N MET A 1 -5.80 -47.91 -29.35
CA MET A 1 -6.26 -46.52 -29.53
C MET A 1 -5.24 -45.82 -30.41
N ASN A 2 -5.65 -45.19 -31.52
CA ASN A 2 -4.72 -44.54 -32.46
C ASN A 2 -3.94 -43.43 -31.75
N SER A 3 -2.62 -43.33 -31.97
CA SER A 3 -1.77 -42.29 -31.39
C SER A 3 -2.31 -40.88 -31.64
N ALA A 4 -2.96 -40.65 -32.78
CA ALA A 4 -3.65 -39.39 -33.09
C ALA A 4 -4.77 -39.07 -32.08
N VAL A 5 -5.55 -40.06 -31.67
CA VAL A 5 -6.65 -39.90 -30.70
C VAL A 5 -6.09 -39.57 -29.31
N ILE A 6 -4.99 -40.20 -28.91
CA ILE A 6 -4.32 -39.90 -27.63
C ILE A 6 -3.80 -38.46 -27.62
N ILE A 7 -3.14 -38.03 -28.70
CA ILE A 7 -2.63 -36.65 -28.84
C ILE A 7 -3.77 -35.63 -28.79
N SER A 8 -4.89 -35.89 -29.48
CA SER A 8 -6.06 -35.00 -29.43
C SER A 8 -6.67 -34.88 -28.04
N ILE A 9 -6.77 -35.98 -27.28
CA ILE A 9 -7.28 -35.96 -25.90
C ILE A 9 -6.34 -35.19 -24.97
N VAL A 10 -5.03 -35.37 -25.09
CA VAL A 10 -4.03 -34.65 -24.29
C VAL A 10 -4.04 -33.16 -24.64
N ALA A 11 -4.07 -32.81 -25.93
CA ALA A 11 -4.15 -31.42 -26.38
C ALA A 11 -5.43 -30.73 -25.88
N LEU A 12 -6.58 -31.40 -25.95
CA LEU A 12 -7.85 -30.90 -25.43
C LEU A 12 -7.80 -30.71 -23.90
N SER A 13 -7.23 -31.68 -23.17
CA SER A 13 -7.04 -31.58 -21.72
C SER A 13 -6.15 -30.40 -21.32
N ILE A 14 -5.07 -30.15 -22.08
CA ILE A 14 -4.18 -28.99 -21.87
C ILE A 14 -4.92 -27.68 -22.18
N LEU A 15 -5.65 -27.59 -23.30
CA LEU A 15 -6.44 -26.42 -23.68
C LEU A 15 -7.52 -26.08 -22.66
N LEU A 16 -8.23 -27.10 -22.18
CA LEU A 16 -9.20 -26.94 -21.09
C LEU A 16 -8.49 -26.47 -19.82
N GLY A 17 -7.38 -27.11 -19.44
CA GLY A 17 -6.57 -26.74 -18.28
C GLY A 17 -6.09 -25.28 -18.31
N ILE A 18 -5.66 -24.77 -19.47
CA ILE A 18 -5.25 -23.37 -19.66
C ILE A 18 -6.42 -22.41 -19.48
N ASN A 19 -7.62 -22.76 -19.99
CA ASN A 19 -8.82 -21.93 -19.82
C ASN A 19 -9.32 -21.87 -18.36
N PHE A 20 -8.88 -22.81 -17.51
CA PHE A 20 -9.16 -22.80 -16.07
C PHE A 20 -8.10 -22.07 -15.24
N ILE A 21 -7.04 -21.52 -15.86
CA ILE A 21 -6.03 -20.73 -15.14
C ILE A 21 -6.60 -19.35 -14.85
N GLU A 22 -7.22 -19.18 -13.69
CA GLU A 22 -7.49 -17.85 -13.16
C GLU A 22 -6.21 -17.27 -12.56
N TYR A 23 -5.80 -16.11 -13.04
CA TYR A 23 -4.71 -15.36 -12.40
C TYR A 23 -5.16 -14.83 -11.04
N ASP A 24 -4.27 -14.86 -10.05
CA ASP A 24 -4.52 -14.35 -8.68
C ASP A 24 -4.81 -12.84 -8.65
N VAL A 25 -4.38 -12.11 -9.69
CA VAL A 25 -4.51 -10.66 -9.81
C VAL A 25 -5.08 -10.28 -11.17
N SER A 26 -5.74 -9.12 -11.22
CA SER A 26 -6.39 -8.58 -12.40
C SER A 26 -6.26 -7.06 -12.42
N TYR A 27 -6.15 -6.49 -13.62
CA TYR A 27 -6.20 -5.05 -13.84
C TYR A 27 -7.65 -4.57 -13.85
N VAL A 28 -7.97 -3.58 -13.02
CA VAL A 28 -9.35 -3.11 -12.85
C VAL A 28 -9.39 -1.58 -12.91
N ASN A 29 -10.32 -1.04 -13.70
CA ASN A 29 -10.58 0.40 -13.76
C ASN A 29 -11.23 0.87 -12.46
N SER A 30 -10.67 1.92 -11.85
CA SER A 30 -11.29 2.56 -10.70
C SER A 30 -12.30 3.61 -11.13
N SER A 31 -13.49 3.60 -10.53
CA SER A 31 -14.49 4.66 -10.66
C SER A 31 -14.14 5.92 -9.84
N VAL A 32 -13.11 5.89 -8.98
CA VAL A 32 -12.66 7.03 -8.15
C VAL A 32 -11.72 7.96 -8.91
N ASP A 33 -10.81 7.43 -9.74
CA ASP A 33 -9.82 8.22 -10.47
C ASP A 33 -9.69 7.90 -11.96
N GLY A 34 -10.47 6.95 -12.47
CA GLY A 34 -10.47 6.53 -13.88
C GLY A 34 -9.23 5.75 -14.31
N SER A 35 -8.29 5.48 -13.41
CA SER A 35 -7.06 4.75 -13.72
C SER A 35 -7.19 3.25 -13.44
N VAL A 36 -6.34 2.47 -14.12
CA VAL A 36 -6.25 1.02 -13.97
C VAL A 36 -5.35 0.68 -12.78
N HIS A 37 -5.79 -0.22 -11.91
CA HIS A 37 -5.03 -0.69 -10.76
C HIS A 37 -4.91 -2.22 -10.78
N LEU A 38 -3.74 -2.74 -10.42
CA LEU A 38 -3.54 -4.19 -10.23
C LEU A 38 -4.02 -4.59 -8.83
N VAL A 39 -5.04 -5.45 -8.80
CA VAL A 39 -5.69 -5.91 -7.56
C VAL A 39 -5.94 -7.42 -7.61
N ARG A 40 -6.24 -8.04 -6.48
CA ARG A 40 -6.59 -9.47 -6.45
C ARG A 40 -7.83 -9.74 -7.29
N ASN A 41 -7.81 -10.86 -8.01
CA ASN A 41 -8.91 -11.32 -8.83
C ASN A 41 -10.01 -11.94 -7.96
N LEU A 42 -10.75 -11.10 -7.22
CA LEU A 42 -11.85 -11.49 -6.35
C LEU A 42 -13.15 -10.78 -6.77
N PRO A 43 -14.34 -11.27 -6.36
CA PRO A 43 -15.62 -10.66 -6.75
C PRO A 43 -15.76 -9.17 -6.44
N ASP A 44 -14.99 -8.67 -5.47
CA ASP A 44 -14.98 -7.28 -5.01
C ASP A 44 -13.78 -6.45 -5.50
N ARG A 45 -13.09 -6.91 -6.54
CA ARG A 45 -11.90 -6.26 -7.14
C ARG A 45 -12.09 -4.80 -7.52
N GLU A 46 -13.29 -4.37 -7.93
CA GLU A 46 -13.56 -2.95 -8.18
C GLU A 46 -13.46 -2.09 -6.91
N LYS A 47 -13.96 -2.59 -5.78
CA LYS A 47 -13.84 -1.90 -4.48
C LYS A 47 -12.38 -1.82 -4.03
N ALA A 48 -11.59 -2.87 -4.30
CA ALA A 48 -10.15 -2.86 -4.07
C ALA A 48 -9.45 -1.79 -4.93
N ALA A 49 -9.75 -1.72 -6.22
CA ALA A 49 -9.19 -0.71 -7.13
C ALA A 49 -9.54 0.72 -6.67
N ASN A 50 -10.79 0.93 -6.25
CA ASN A 50 -11.25 2.21 -5.69
C ASN A 50 -10.52 2.58 -4.38
N LEU A 51 -10.23 1.62 -3.52
CA LEU A 51 -9.47 1.85 -2.30
C LEU A 51 -8.01 2.22 -2.60
N ILE A 52 -7.37 1.55 -3.56
CA ILE A 52 -6.02 1.89 -4.02
C ILE A 52 -6.00 3.29 -4.66
N ALA A 53 -6.99 3.63 -5.49
CA ALA A 53 -7.15 4.97 -6.06
C ALA A 53 -7.26 6.07 -4.98
N GLU A 54 -8.01 5.81 -3.90
CA GLU A 54 -8.12 6.75 -2.77
C GLU A 54 -6.77 6.94 -2.05
N ILE A 55 -6.00 5.86 -1.84
CA ILE A 55 -4.65 5.90 -1.27
C ILE A 55 -3.72 6.73 -2.18
N LYS A 56 -3.72 6.43 -3.49
CA LYS A 56 -2.97 7.15 -4.52
C LYS A 56 -3.27 8.65 -4.49
N LYS A 57 -4.56 9.02 -4.48
CA LYS A 57 -4.99 10.43 -4.41
C LYS A 57 -4.43 11.14 -3.17
N ARG A 58 -4.46 10.48 -2.00
CA ARG A 58 -3.89 11.02 -0.75
C ARG A 58 -2.38 11.19 -0.82
N PHE A 59 -1.64 10.24 -1.38
CA PHE A 59 -0.18 10.38 -1.51
C PHE A 59 0.23 11.41 -2.55
N LYS A 60 -0.45 11.50 -3.70
CA LYS A 60 -0.22 12.59 -4.66
C LYS A 60 -0.45 13.95 -4.00
N LYS A 61 -1.52 14.08 -3.20
CA LYS A 61 -1.79 15.30 -2.42
C LYS A 61 -0.68 15.59 -1.42
N LEU A 62 -0.19 14.59 -0.68
CA LEU A 62 0.92 14.73 0.28
C LEU A 62 2.20 15.22 -0.39
N VAL A 63 2.64 14.56 -1.46
CA VAL A 63 3.90 14.91 -2.14
C VAL A 63 3.81 16.33 -2.71
N LYS A 64 2.69 16.70 -3.35
CA LYS A 64 2.46 18.06 -3.83
C LYS A 64 2.49 19.09 -2.70
N PHE A 65 1.81 18.81 -1.60
CA PHE A 65 1.79 19.66 -0.41
C PHE A 65 3.21 19.89 0.16
N LEU A 66 3.98 18.81 0.33
CA LEU A 66 5.34 18.86 0.87
C LEU A 66 6.29 19.67 -0.04
N LEU A 67 6.21 19.48 -1.36
CA LEU A 67 7.05 20.22 -2.31
C LEU A 67 6.79 21.72 -2.23
N ASN A 68 5.51 22.12 -2.17
CA ASN A 68 5.16 23.52 -2.06
C ASN A 68 5.57 24.10 -0.71
N LYS A 69 5.28 23.39 0.38
CA LYS A 69 5.53 23.86 1.75
C LYS A 69 7.02 24.03 2.06
N PHE A 70 7.86 23.10 1.59
CA PHE A 70 9.29 23.10 1.91
C PHE A 70 10.17 23.65 0.78
N LYS A 71 9.62 24.32 -0.23
CA LYS A 71 10.37 24.84 -1.38
C LYS A 71 11.58 25.72 -1.02
N ASN A 72 11.50 26.45 0.10
CA ASN A 72 12.56 27.34 0.59
C ASN A 72 13.42 26.73 1.72
N ASP A 73 13.06 25.54 2.23
CA ASP A 73 13.83 24.80 3.23
C ASP A 73 14.75 23.81 2.52
N LYS A 74 16.01 24.20 2.27
CA LYS A 74 16.97 23.37 1.49
C LYS A 74 17.09 21.94 2.04
N ILE A 75 17.04 21.75 3.37
CA ILE A 75 17.24 20.45 4.00
C ILE A 75 16.03 19.55 3.77
N ASN A 76 14.81 20.04 4.05
CA ASN A 76 13.61 19.25 3.85
C ASN A 76 13.26 19.12 2.37
N PHE A 77 13.50 20.14 1.55
CA PHE A 77 13.33 20.08 0.10
C PHE A 77 14.14 18.95 -0.53
N LYS A 78 15.40 18.74 -0.13
CA LYS A 78 16.23 17.63 -0.64
C LYS A 78 15.59 16.26 -0.38
N LYS A 79 15.03 16.05 0.83
CA LYS A 79 14.35 14.80 1.21
C LYS A 79 13.03 14.63 0.44
N VAL A 80 12.23 15.70 0.37
CA VAL A 80 10.93 15.68 -0.32
C VAL A 80 11.12 15.48 -1.83
N ASN A 81 12.13 16.12 -2.43
CA ASN A 81 12.45 15.94 -3.83
C ASN A 81 12.91 14.50 -4.13
N ARG A 82 13.67 13.87 -3.22
CA ARG A 82 14.00 12.45 -3.33
C ARG A 82 12.75 11.57 -3.34
N LEU A 83 11.84 11.82 -2.38
CA LEU A 83 10.55 11.14 -2.33
C LEU A 83 9.79 11.30 -3.67
N LYS A 84 9.63 12.54 -4.16
CA LYS A 84 8.98 12.82 -5.45
C LYS A 84 9.63 12.11 -6.62
N LYS A 85 10.95 12.04 -6.67
CA LYS A 85 11.68 11.43 -7.79
C LYS A 85 11.55 9.91 -7.84
N LYS A 86 11.42 9.27 -6.68
CA LYS A 86 11.44 7.81 -6.56
C LYS A 86 10.06 7.19 -6.44
N PHE A 87 9.12 7.88 -5.79
CA PHE A 87 7.76 7.38 -5.62
C PHE A 87 6.98 7.48 -6.93
N ASN A 88 6.58 6.33 -7.47
CA ASN A 88 5.63 6.24 -8.57
C ASN A 88 4.20 6.05 -8.02
N PRO A 89 3.35 7.09 -8.00
CA PRO A 89 1.98 6.96 -7.49
C PRO A 89 1.06 6.12 -8.39
N ASP A 90 1.46 5.86 -9.64
CA ASP A 90 0.67 5.06 -10.57
C ASP A 90 0.98 3.56 -10.45
N ASN A 91 1.97 3.18 -9.65
CA ASN A 91 2.33 1.78 -9.36
C ASN A 91 2.12 1.44 -7.88
N ILE A 92 0.90 1.73 -7.41
CA ILE A 92 0.41 1.25 -6.12
C ILE A 92 -0.53 0.09 -6.44
N GLN A 93 -0.30 -1.07 -5.84
CA GLN A 93 -1.02 -2.29 -6.15
C GLN A 93 -1.35 -3.11 -4.91
N GLU A 94 -2.34 -3.98 -5.04
CA GLU A 94 -2.65 -4.92 -3.98
C GLU A 94 -1.60 -6.05 -3.94
N SER A 95 -1.10 -6.37 -2.75
CA SER A 95 -0.21 -7.51 -2.56
C SER A 95 -0.89 -8.81 -2.95
N SER A 96 -0.18 -9.69 -3.67
CA SER A 96 -0.60 -11.07 -3.97
C SER A 96 -1.10 -11.82 -2.71
N PRO A 97 -2.08 -12.74 -2.84
CA PRO A 97 -2.57 -13.58 -1.73
C PRO A 97 -1.45 -14.34 -1.01
N HIS A 98 -0.40 -14.72 -1.74
CA HIS A 98 0.72 -15.51 -1.21
C HIS A 98 1.86 -14.66 -0.63
N SER A 99 1.74 -13.33 -0.67
CA SER A 99 2.77 -12.46 -0.12
C SER A 99 2.94 -12.71 1.38
N LYS A 100 4.18 -12.93 1.83
CA LYS A 100 4.53 -13.03 3.27
C LYS A 100 4.57 -11.67 3.95
N TYR A 101 4.73 -10.60 3.18
CA TYR A 101 4.85 -9.23 3.69
C TYR A 101 3.48 -8.59 3.94
N THR A 102 3.45 -7.58 4.80
CA THR A 102 2.24 -6.78 5.05
C THR A 102 2.06 -5.75 3.94
N SER A 103 2.81 -4.65 3.98
CA SER A 103 2.98 -3.74 2.84
C SER A 103 4.47 -3.52 2.63
N PHE A 104 4.90 -3.28 1.41
CA PHE A 104 6.31 -3.12 1.08
C PHE A 104 6.51 -2.26 -0.17
N SER A 105 7.72 -1.71 -0.29
CA SER A 105 8.17 -0.96 -1.46
C SER A 105 9.23 -1.74 -2.23
N VAL A 106 9.13 -1.72 -3.56
CA VAL A 106 10.14 -2.28 -4.48
C VAL A 106 10.97 -1.12 -5.05
N ASN A 107 12.28 -1.33 -5.18
CA ASN A 107 13.25 -0.37 -5.75
C ASN A 107 13.10 1.06 -5.22
N LYS A 108 12.88 1.19 -3.90
CA LYS A 108 12.69 2.49 -3.22
C LYS A 108 11.52 3.30 -3.80
N GLY A 109 10.39 2.66 -4.10
CA GLY A 109 9.13 3.35 -4.42
C GLY A 109 8.71 3.31 -5.89
N GLU A 110 9.43 2.54 -6.70
CA GLU A 110 9.00 2.21 -8.07
C GLU A 110 7.67 1.47 -8.06
N GLU A 111 7.48 0.60 -7.06
CA GLU A 111 6.21 -0.04 -6.77
C GLU A 111 5.92 0.00 -5.27
N LEU A 112 4.65 0.18 -4.90
CA LEU A 112 4.16 -0.02 -3.55
C LEU A 112 3.10 -1.12 -3.55
N HIS A 113 3.33 -2.16 -2.76
CA HIS A 113 2.42 -3.28 -2.58
C HIS A 113 1.71 -3.17 -1.24
N PHE A 114 0.38 -3.11 -1.26
CA PHE A 114 -0.44 -2.97 -0.06
C PHE A 114 -1.23 -4.24 0.22
N CYS A 115 -1.10 -4.77 1.43
CA CYS A 115 -2.08 -5.70 1.97
C CYS A 115 -3.30 -4.91 2.46
N ILE A 116 -4.28 -4.75 1.56
CA ILE A 116 -5.52 -4.01 1.85
C ILE A 116 -6.58 -4.90 2.52
N ARG A 117 -6.40 -6.22 2.49
CA ARG A 117 -7.33 -7.23 3.01
C ARG A 117 -6.75 -7.94 4.23
N PRO A 118 -7.57 -8.35 5.22
CA PRO A 118 -7.11 -9.22 6.29
C PRO A 118 -6.56 -10.55 5.75
N LYS A 119 -5.48 -11.03 6.35
CA LYS A 119 -4.96 -12.40 6.11
C LYS A 119 -5.53 -13.44 7.08
N ASP A 120 -5.97 -12.98 8.25
CA ASP A 120 -6.57 -13.84 9.27
C ASP A 120 -8.03 -14.14 8.89
N GLU A 121 -8.41 -15.41 8.82
CA GLU A 121 -9.74 -15.84 8.38
C GLU A 121 -10.85 -15.28 9.27
N LYS A 122 -10.65 -15.28 10.60
CA LYS A 122 -11.63 -14.73 11.55
C LYS A 122 -11.83 -13.23 11.34
N MET A 123 -10.78 -12.51 10.93
CA MET A 123 -10.86 -11.09 10.59
C MET A 123 -11.48 -10.87 9.22
N ALA A 124 -11.18 -11.71 8.23
CA ALA A 124 -11.76 -11.66 6.89
C ALA A 124 -13.28 -11.89 6.90
N GLN A 125 -13.80 -12.67 7.86
CA GLN A 125 -15.25 -12.81 8.10
C GLN A 125 -15.91 -11.53 8.64
N LYS A 126 -15.14 -10.61 9.24
CA LYS A 126 -15.66 -9.40 9.91
C LYS A 126 -15.51 -8.15 9.08
N ILE A 127 -14.40 -8.04 8.34
CA ILE A 127 -14.10 -6.88 7.51
C ILE A 127 -13.57 -7.33 6.17
N GLN A 128 -13.99 -6.63 5.12
CA GLN A 128 -13.55 -6.86 3.76
C GLN A 128 -12.16 -6.23 3.49
N PHE A 129 -11.97 -5.00 3.96
CA PHE A 129 -10.74 -4.23 3.82
C PHE A 129 -10.30 -3.62 5.15
N HIS A 130 -9.00 -3.39 5.30
CA HIS A 130 -8.46 -2.60 6.40
C HIS A 130 -8.93 -1.14 6.32
N LYS A 131 -9.04 -0.49 7.48
CA LYS A 131 -9.45 0.91 7.56
C LYS A 131 -8.48 1.79 6.79
N ILE A 132 -8.99 2.76 6.03
CA ILE A 132 -8.16 3.73 5.29
C ILE A 132 -7.13 4.42 6.20
N ASN A 133 -7.46 4.71 7.46
CA ASN A 133 -6.51 5.33 8.38
C ASN A 133 -5.27 4.47 8.64
N THR A 134 -5.47 3.16 8.78
CA THR A 134 -4.42 2.16 9.01
C THR A 134 -3.60 1.94 7.75
N LEU A 135 -4.26 1.90 6.58
CA LEU A 135 -3.60 1.85 5.28
C LEU A 135 -2.73 3.09 5.03
N MET A 136 -3.21 4.27 5.43
CA MET A 136 -2.41 5.49 5.38
C MET A 136 -1.21 5.42 6.33
N PHE A 137 -1.36 4.89 7.54
CA PHE A 137 -0.23 4.74 8.47
C PHE A 137 0.89 3.85 7.90
N VAL A 138 0.55 2.67 7.38
CA VAL A 138 1.52 1.75 6.78
C VAL A 138 2.06 2.26 5.44
N GLY A 139 1.25 2.94 4.65
CA GLY A 139 1.75 3.53 3.41
C GLY A 139 2.68 4.72 3.65
N ILE A 140 2.43 5.53 4.69
CA ILE A 140 3.36 6.58 5.12
C ILE A 140 4.68 5.97 5.64
N HIS A 141 4.64 4.77 6.25
CA HIS A 141 5.84 4.00 6.59
C HIS A 141 6.65 3.65 5.34
N GLU A 142 6.00 3.14 4.29
CA GLU A 142 6.68 2.87 3.02
C GLU A 142 7.24 4.14 2.37
N LEU A 143 6.48 5.24 2.34
CA LEU A 143 6.99 6.53 1.85
C LEU A 143 8.19 7.03 2.67
N ALA A 144 8.28 6.70 3.96
CA ALA A 144 9.46 7.02 4.77
C ALA A 144 10.69 6.19 4.34
N HIS A 145 10.52 4.93 3.93
CA HIS A 145 11.59 4.15 3.30
C HIS A 145 12.04 4.76 1.97
N VAL A 146 11.10 5.21 1.13
CA VAL A 146 11.38 5.89 -0.15
C VAL A 146 12.10 7.22 0.08
N MET A 147 11.66 7.99 1.08
CA MET A 147 12.25 9.28 1.43
C MET A 147 13.66 9.14 2.02
N SER A 148 14.02 7.99 2.59
CA SER A 148 15.32 7.77 3.25
C SER A 148 16.40 7.32 2.25
N VAL A 149 17.63 7.80 2.43
CA VAL A 149 18.79 7.32 1.67
C VAL A 149 19.11 5.88 2.07
N SER A 150 19.25 5.67 3.38
CA SER A 150 19.60 4.39 3.97
C SER A 150 18.44 3.38 3.93
N TYR A 151 18.77 2.10 4.05
CA TYR A 151 17.80 1.01 4.24
C TYR A 151 17.58 0.73 5.73
N GLY A 152 16.46 0.07 6.05
CA GLY A 152 16.08 -0.31 7.41
C GLY A 152 15.41 0.80 8.22
N HIS A 153 15.07 0.47 9.47
CA HIS A 153 14.38 1.35 10.43
C HIS A 153 15.34 2.09 11.35
N ASN A 154 16.34 2.78 10.78
CA ASN A 154 17.33 3.53 11.56
C ASN A 154 16.84 4.95 11.94
N LYS A 155 17.71 5.75 12.56
CA LYS A 155 17.39 7.12 13.01
C LYS A 155 16.96 8.06 11.87
N GLU A 156 17.50 7.90 10.65
CA GLU A 156 17.06 8.66 9.47
C GLU A 156 15.61 8.30 9.13
N PHE A 157 15.33 7.01 9.00
CA PHE A 157 13.99 6.49 8.72
C PHE A 157 12.98 7.01 9.75
N HIS A 158 13.27 6.87 11.05
CA HIS A 158 12.35 7.30 12.10
C HIS A 158 12.05 8.81 12.04
N LYS A 159 13.06 9.63 11.77
CA LYS A 159 12.87 11.08 11.59
C LYS A 159 11.97 11.38 10.39
N ASN A 160 12.19 10.70 9.26
CA ASN A 160 11.37 10.86 8.06
C ASN A 160 9.93 10.36 8.30
N PHE A 161 9.76 9.26 9.02
CA PHE A 161 8.43 8.72 9.31
C PHE A 161 7.62 9.66 10.22
N VAL A 162 8.22 10.19 11.30
CA VAL A 162 7.59 11.21 12.15
C VAL A 162 7.26 12.46 11.36
N PHE A 163 8.18 12.91 10.50
CA PHE A 163 7.97 14.07 9.62
C PHE A 163 6.75 13.87 8.72
N LEU A 164 6.69 12.76 7.98
CA LEU A 164 5.59 12.48 7.06
C LEU A 164 4.25 12.29 7.78
N LEU A 165 4.23 11.63 8.94
CA LEU A 165 3.01 11.48 9.74
C LEU A 165 2.46 12.84 10.19
N LYS A 166 3.31 13.73 10.72
CA LYS A 166 2.87 15.07 11.14
C LYS A 166 2.31 15.87 9.97
N GLN A 167 2.97 15.82 8.82
CA GLN A 167 2.51 16.53 7.62
C GLN A 167 1.22 15.92 7.03
N SER A 168 1.04 14.60 7.16
CA SER A 168 -0.19 13.92 6.74
C SER A 168 -1.38 14.24 7.65
N ILE A 169 -1.14 14.44 8.95
CA ILE A 169 -2.14 14.89 9.93
C ILE A 169 -2.56 16.33 9.63
N GLU A 170 -1.58 17.22 9.46
CA GLU A 170 -1.82 18.62 9.11
C GLU A 170 -2.62 18.76 7.80
N LEU A 171 -2.31 17.94 6.79
CA LEU A 171 -3.02 17.91 5.51
C LEU A 171 -4.40 17.23 5.58
N GLY A 172 -4.74 16.59 6.69
CA GLY A 172 -6.02 15.90 6.91
C GLY A 172 -6.17 14.56 6.18
N ILE A 173 -5.09 13.98 5.66
CA ILE A 173 -5.13 12.69 4.94
C ILE A 173 -4.92 11.47 5.85
N TYR A 174 -4.41 11.69 7.06
CA TYR A 174 -4.24 10.68 8.11
C TYR A 174 -4.75 11.24 9.45
N LYS A 175 -5.59 10.48 10.15
CA LYS A 175 -6.08 10.84 11.48
C LYS A 175 -5.08 10.35 12.53
N LYS A 176 -4.67 11.26 13.41
CA LYS A 176 -3.77 10.98 14.54
C LYS A 176 -4.30 9.79 15.37
N GLN A 177 -3.59 8.68 15.40
CA GLN A 177 -3.96 7.46 16.14
C GLN A 177 -2.84 7.02 17.10
N ASN A 178 -3.21 6.76 18.36
CA ASN A 178 -2.28 6.28 19.38
C ASN A 178 -2.34 4.75 19.47
N TYR A 179 -1.54 4.07 18.66
CA TYR A 179 -1.48 2.61 18.63
C TYR A 179 -0.96 1.97 19.93
N ARG A 180 -0.29 2.73 20.81
CA ARG A 180 0.09 2.22 22.16
C ARG A 180 -1.12 2.01 23.06
N LYS A 181 -2.18 2.80 22.86
CA LYS A 181 -3.45 2.69 23.63
C LYS A 181 -4.53 1.91 22.88
N HIS A 182 -4.59 2.08 21.57
CA HIS A 182 -5.58 1.47 20.69
C HIS A 182 -4.88 0.69 19.59
N LYS A 183 -4.41 -0.50 19.96
CA LYS A 183 -3.71 -1.42 19.06
C LYS A 183 -4.64 -1.86 17.93
N GLU A 184 -4.06 -2.21 16.79
CA GLU A 184 -4.83 -2.63 15.62
C GLU A 184 -4.17 -3.82 14.92
N LYS A 185 -4.96 -4.85 14.60
CA LYS A 185 -4.48 -5.98 13.79
C LYS A 185 -4.38 -5.56 12.32
N PHE A 186 -3.27 -5.87 11.68
CA PHE A 186 -3.01 -5.57 10.28
C PHE A 186 -2.22 -6.71 9.63
N CYS A 187 -2.82 -7.42 8.68
CA CYS A 187 -2.16 -8.44 7.86
C CYS A 187 -1.25 -9.44 8.61
N GLY A 188 -1.71 -9.96 9.75
CA GLY A 188 -1.00 -10.96 10.55
C GLY A 188 -0.09 -10.39 11.63
N ILE A 189 0.06 -9.07 11.72
CA ILE A 189 0.78 -8.40 12.82
C ILE A 189 -0.18 -7.52 13.65
N GLU A 190 0.29 -7.11 14.81
CA GLU A 190 -0.38 -6.12 15.65
C GLU A 190 0.38 -4.79 15.60
N ILE A 191 -0.25 -3.75 15.07
CA ILE A 191 0.24 -2.38 15.17
C ILE A 191 -0.08 -1.89 16.58
N ASN A 192 0.93 -1.91 17.45
CA ASN A 192 0.82 -1.54 18.85
C ASN A 192 1.71 -0.35 19.23
N ASN A 193 2.32 0.32 18.24
CA ASN A 193 3.18 1.47 18.47
C ASN A 193 3.10 2.50 17.33
N THR A 194 3.54 3.72 17.62
CA THR A 194 3.62 4.86 16.69
C THR A 194 4.86 5.69 17.00
N PRO A 195 5.59 6.22 16.01
CA PRO A 195 6.80 7.01 16.29
C PRO A 195 6.47 8.41 16.82
N LEU A 196 5.19 8.80 16.86
CA LEU A 196 4.74 10.05 17.46
C LEU A 196 4.85 9.98 18.99
N SER A 197 5.41 11.02 19.60
CA SER A 197 5.60 11.07 21.06
C SER A 197 4.28 11.25 21.82
N ASP A 198 4.25 10.86 23.09
CA ASP A 198 3.05 11.05 23.92
C ASP A 198 2.67 12.52 24.10
N LYS A 199 3.67 13.43 24.13
CA LYS A 199 3.43 14.88 24.12
C LYS A 199 2.60 15.33 22.92
N PHE A 200 2.83 14.73 21.75
CA PHE A 200 2.06 15.04 20.54
C PHE A 200 0.58 14.61 20.63
N PHE A 201 0.29 13.55 21.39
CA PHE A 201 -1.10 13.13 21.62
C PHE A 201 -1.82 13.94 22.69
N LYS A 202 -1.09 14.62 23.58
CA LYS A 202 -1.65 15.53 24.60
C LYS A 202 -1.99 16.92 24.06
N GLN A 203 -1.47 17.30 22.89
CA GLN A 203 -1.83 18.55 22.22
C GLN A 203 -3.27 18.44 21.69
N LYS A 204 -4.12 19.37 22.13
CA LYS A 204 -5.50 19.57 21.65
C LYS A 204 -5.47 19.98 20.19
#